data_AF-A0A1Q5EBC7-F1
#
_entry.id   AF-A0A1Q5EBC7-F1
#
_cell.length_a   1.000
_cell.length_b   1.000
_cell.length_c   1.000
_cell.angle_alpha   90.00
_cell.angle_beta   90.00
_cell.angle_gamma   90.00
#
_symmetry.space_group_name_H-M   'P 1'
#
loop_
_entity.id
_entity.type
_entity.pdbx_description
1 polymer ?
#
loop_
_entity_poly.entity_id
_entity_poly.type
_entity_poly.pdbx_seq_one_letter_code
_entity_poly.pdbx_strand_id
1 'polypeptide(L)'
;MFKGFRSFLLRGNVVDLAVGIVIGAAFTAVVTGFVAAFLTPLVGVASGAVGDFSKEAFTVADVTFPYGAFLQAMISFVLVAAVIYFAVVLPVSRLQNRFNPVKDTPVAKAECPECLSTVPAAATRCAHCTSELAGRPGFPTQATAATAGAAAR
;
A
#
# COMPACT_ATOMS: atom_id res chain seq x y z
N MET A 1 1.52 -19.47 -29.77
CA MET A 1 0.87 -18.92 -28.54
C MET A 1 1.86 -18.79 -27.37
N PHE A 2 2.61 -19.83 -27.00
CA PHE A 2 3.60 -19.77 -25.90
C PHE A 2 4.67 -18.66 -26.00
N LYS A 3 5.15 -18.33 -27.21
CA LYS A 3 6.08 -17.20 -27.43
C LYS A 3 5.44 -15.84 -27.12
N GLY A 4 4.16 -15.65 -27.47
CA GLY A 4 3.41 -14.43 -27.20
C GLY A 4 3.10 -14.25 -25.71
N PHE A 5 2.77 -15.34 -25.02
CA PHE A 5 2.55 -15.33 -23.57
C PHE A 5 3.83 -14.99 -22.80
N ARG A 6 4.98 -15.57 -23.18
CA ARG A 6 6.27 -15.21 -22.58
C ARG A 6 6.64 -13.75 -22.83
N SER A 7 6.40 -13.23 -24.03
CA SER A 7 6.59 -11.81 -24.38
C SER A 7 5.68 -10.86 -23.58
N PHE A 8 4.50 -11.32 -23.16
CA PHE A 8 3.58 -10.56 -22.32
C PHE A 8 4.03 -10.54 -20.86
N LEU A 9 4.45 -11.70 -20.31
CA LEU A 9 5.01 -11.80 -18.96
C LEU A 9 6.31 -11.00 -18.80
N LEU A 10 7.18 -11.00 -19.82
CA LEU A 10 8.44 -10.25 -19.81
C LEU A 10 8.25 -8.72 -19.87
N ARG A 11 7.01 -8.22 -19.99
CA ARG A 11 6.71 -6.79 -19.96
C ARG A 11 6.89 -6.17 -18.56
N GLY A 12 7.30 -6.96 -17.55
CA GLY A 12 7.75 -6.53 -16.22
C GLY A 12 6.63 -6.02 -15.31
N ASN A 13 5.92 -4.99 -15.77
CA ASN A 13 4.80 -4.35 -15.07
C ASN A 13 3.66 -5.31 -14.71
N VAL A 14 3.43 -6.36 -15.51
CA VAL A 14 2.37 -7.35 -15.25
C VAL A 14 2.76 -8.30 -14.11
N VAL A 15 4.05 -8.66 -14.04
CA VAL A 15 4.53 -9.63 -13.04
C VAL A 15 4.57 -8.99 -11.66
N ASP A 16 5.07 -7.76 -11.54
CA ASP A 16 5.08 -7.04 -10.25
C ASP A 16 3.66 -6.82 -9.72
N LEU A 17 2.72 -6.45 -10.59
CA LEU A 17 1.32 -6.28 -10.22
C LEU A 17 0.70 -7.61 -9.78
N ALA A 18 0.92 -8.69 -10.55
CA ALA A 18 0.43 -10.02 -10.21
C ALA A 18 0.96 -10.53 -8.87
N VAL A 19 2.26 -10.36 -8.63
CA VAL A 19 2.91 -10.73 -7.35
C VAL A 19 2.31 -9.92 -6.20
N GLY A 20 2.10 -8.62 -6.38
CA GLY A 20 1.48 -7.75 -5.37
C GLY A 20 0.08 -8.22 -4.96
N ILE A 21 -0.77 -8.59 -5.92
CA ILE A 21 -2.14 -9.09 -5.63
C ILE A 21 -2.09 -10.44 -4.89
N VAL A 22 -1.26 -11.38 -5.35
CA VAL A 22 -1.18 -12.71 -4.75
C VAL A 22 -0.67 -12.64 -3.30
N ILE A 23 0.37 -11.84 -3.05
CA ILE A 23 0.90 -11.64 -1.70
C ILE A 23 -0.13 -10.93 -0.82
N GLY A 24 -0.82 -9.90 -1.35
CA GLY A 24 -1.87 -9.19 -0.62
C GLY A 24 -3.03 -10.10 -0.20
N ALA A 25 -3.48 -10.97 -1.10
CA ALA A 25 -4.55 -11.94 -0.81
C ALA A 25 -4.10 -12.97 0.24
N ALA A 26 -2.90 -13.54 0.09
CA ALA A 26 -2.37 -14.52 1.02
C ALA A 26 -2.19 -13.94 2.44
N PHE A 27 -1.65 -12.72 2.54
CA PHE A 27 -1.47 -12.07 3.83
C PHE A 27 -2.80 -11.74 4.50
N THR A 28 -3.78 -11.24 3.73
CA THR A 28 -5.13 -11.00 4.24
C THR A 28 -5.73 -12.29 4.81
N ALA A 29 -5.59 -13.43 4.12
CA ALA A 29 -6.08 -14.72 4.58
C ALA A 29 -5.41 -15.19 5.89
N VAL A 30 -4.10 -14.95 6.07
CA VAL A 30 -3.39 -15.28 7.31
C VAL A 30 -3.90 -14.42 8.47
N VAL A 31 -4.06 -13.12 8.24
CA VAL A 31 -4.52 -12.21 9.29
C VAL A 31 -5.98 -12.50 9.66
N THR A 32 -6.87 -12.70 8.68
CA THR A 32 -8.26 -13.07 8.96
C THR A 32 -8.37 -14.42 9.65
N GLY A 33 -7.55 -15.41 9.27
CA GLY A 33 -7.47 -16.70 9.95
C GLY A 33 -7.02 -16.57 11.41
N PHE A 34 -6.03 -15.73 11.69
CA PHE A 34 -5.58 -15.45 13.05
C PHE A 34 -6.67 -14.75 13.89
N VAL A 35 -7.34 -13.75 13.33
CA VAL A 35 -8.41 -13.03 14.03
C VAL A 35 -9.60 -13.97 14.30
N ALA A 36 -9.98 -14.80 13.32
CA ALA A 36 -11.05 -15.77 13.50
C ALA A 36 -10.72 -16.84 14.54
N ALA A 37 -9.49 -17.35 14.56
CA ALA A 37 -9.08 -18.45 15.44
C ALA A 37 -8.80 -18.01 16.88
N PHE A 38 -8.26 -16.80 17.09
CA PHE A 38 -7.82 -16.34 18.40
C PHE A 38 -8.67 -15.20 18.95
N LEU A 39 -9.02 -14.19 18.15
CA LEU A 39 -9.67 -12.99 18.65
C LEU A 39 -11.19 -13.15 18.76
N THR A 40 -11.84 -13.79 17.79
CA THR A 40 -13.27 -14.10 17.86
C THR A 40 -13.66 -14.85 19.14
N PRO A 41 -13.00 -15.97 19.53
CA PRO A 41 -13.33 -16.64 20.78
C PRO A 41 -12.95 -15.81 22.02
N LEU A 42 -11.88 -15.00 21.97
CA LEU A 42 -11.49 -14.15 23.10
C LEU A 42 -12.52 -13.04 23.36
N VAL A 43 -13.05 -12.43 22.30
CA VAL A 43 -14.12 -11.42 22.37
C VAL A 43 -15.43 -12.06 22.84
N GLY A 44 -15.73 -13.28 22.40
CA GLY A 44 -16.88 -14.03 22.89
C GLY A 44 -16.80 -14.35 24.39
N VAL A 45 -15.61 -14.71 24.89
CA VAL A 45 -15.42 -14.96 26.33
C VAL A 45 -15.43 -13.66 27.15
N ALA A 46 -14.81 -12.59 26.66
CA ALA A 46 -14.69 -11.31 27.38
C ALA A 46 -16.03 -10.57 27.56
N SER A 47 -17.03 -10.85 26.73
CA SER A 47 -18.35 -10.22 26.81
C SER A 47 -19.38 -10.98 27.64
N GLY A 48 -19.03 -12.15 28.18
CA GLY A 48 -19.94 -12.97 28.98
C GLY A 48 -21.02 -13.71 28.18
N ALA A 49 -21.08 -13.54 26.85
CA ALA A 49 -21.89 -14.37 25.97
C ALA A 49 -21.08 -15.61 25.60
N VAL A 50 -21.28 -16.71 26.34
CA VAL A 50 -20.65 -18.01 26.05
C VAL A 50 -21.00 -18.43 24.62
N GLY A 51 -20.13 -18.12 23.66
CA GLY A 51 -20.13 -18.72 22.33
C GLY A 51 -20.30 -17.77 21.14
N ASP A 52 -21.17 -16.75 21.15
CA ASP A 52 -21.44 -15.96 19.93
C ASP A 52 -22.23 -14.67 20.20
N PHE A 53 -21.62 -13.49 20.01
CA PHE A 53 -22.43 -12.28 19.80
C PHE A 53 -23.26 -12.35 18.52
N SER A 54 -22.86 -13.19 17.55
CA SER A 54 -23.62 -13.43 16.32
C SER A 54 -25.03 -14.00 16.54
N LYS A 55 -25.34 -14.51 17.74
CA LYS A 55 -26.65 -15.09 18.08
C LYS A 55 -27.61 -14.12 18.76
N GLU A 56 -27.13 -12.95 19.17
CA GLU A 56 -27.98 -11.88 19.67
C GLU A 56 -28.67 -11.20 18.48
N ALA A 57 -29.94 -11.57 18.28
CA ALA A 57 -30.78 -11.05 17.24
C ALA A 57 -32.04 -10.44 17.84
N PHE A 58 -32.37 -9.22 17.40
CA PHE A 58 -33.63 -8.60 17.77
C PHE A 58 -34.69 -9.06 16.75
N THR A 59 -35.69 -9.79 17.21
CA THR A 59 -36.82 -10.21 16.38
C THR A 59 -37.92 -9.17 16.47
N VAL A 60 -38.20 -8.48 15.36
CA VAL A 60 -39.41 -7.67 15.17
C VAL A 60 -40.15 -8.27 13.97
N ALA A 61 -41.37 -8.75 14.19
CA ALA A 61 -42.25 -9.27 13.13
C ALA A 61 -41.60 -10.34 12.22
N ASP A 62 -41.14 -11.45 12.79
CA ASP A 62 -40.54 -12.61 12.08
C ASP A 62 -39.25 -12.34 11.27
N VAL A 63 -38.69 -11.13 11.36
CA VAL A 63 -37.38 -10.81 10.76
C VAL A 63 -36.32 -10.73 11.84
N THR A 64 -35.41 -11.70 11.82
CA THR A 64 -34.24 -11.79 12.70
C THR A 64 -33.16 -10.81 12.23
N PHE A 65 -32.91 -9.73 12.98
CA PHE A 65 -31.81 -8.81 12.71
C PHE A 65 -30.59 -9.15 13.58
N PRO A 66 -29.55 -9.82 13.04
CA PRO A 66 -28.37 -10.21 13.79
C PRO A 66 -27.41 -9.01 13.96
N TYR A 67 -27.74 -8.09 14.85
CA TYR A 67 -26.92 -6.91 15.13
C TYR A 67 -25.54 -7.28 15.72
N GLY A 68 -25.47 -8.37 16.49
CA GLY A 68 -24.22 -8.82 17.07
C GLY A 68 -23.23 -9.41 16.06
N ALA A 69 -23.71 -9.99 14.94
CA ALA A 69 -22.83 -10.43 13.86
C ALA A 69 -22.15 -9.25 13.15
N PHE A 70 -22.89 -8.13 12.97
CA PHE A 70 -22.34 -6.90 12.42
C PHE A 70 -21.30 -6.27 13.35
N LEU A 71 -21.61 -6.18 14.65
CA LEU A 71 -20.69 -5.61 15.63
C LEU A 71 -19.41 -6.45 15.75
N GLN A 72 -19.54 -7.78 15.71
CA GLN A 72 -18.41 -8.69 15.69
C GLN A 72 -17.56 -8.55 14.42
N ALA A 73 -18.18 -8.41 13.24
CA ALA A 73 -17.46 -8.16 12.00
C ALA A 73 -16.72 -6.82 12.04
N MET A 74 -17.31 -5.78 12.64
CA MET A 74 -16.69 -4.47 12.81
C MET A 74 -15.48 -4.52 13.75
N ILE A 75 -15.61 -5.19 14.90
CA ILE A 75 -14.49 -5.38 15.85
C ILE A 75 -13.36 -6.17 15.19
N SER A 76 -13.70 -7.25 14.48
CA SER A 76 -12.74 -8.05 13.71
C SER A 76 -12.01 -7.21 12.67
N PHE A 77 -12.73 -6.38 11.90
CA PHE A 77 -12.15 -5.48 10.91
C PHE A 77 -11.16 -4.48 11.52
N VAL A 78 -11.53 -3.83 12.62
CA VAL A 78 -10.66 -2.87 13.32
C VAL A 78 -9.39 -3.56 13.85
N LEU A 79 -9.52 -4.76 14.40
CA LEU A 79 -8.37 -5.52 14.92
C LEU A 79 -7.44 -5.99 13.79
N VAL A 80 -7.98 -6.49 12.68
CA VAL A 80 -7.21 -6.82 11.47
C VAL A 80 -6.44 -5.58 10.99
N ALA A 81 -7.12 -4.44 10.84
CA ALA A 81 -6.49 -3.19 10.41
C ALA A 81 -5.38 -2.74 11.37
N ALA A 82 -5.59 -2.86 12.69
CA ALA A 82 -4.59 -2.54 13.70
C ALA A 82 -3.35 -3.44 13.61
N VAL A 83 -3.53 -4.75 13.44
CA VAL A 83 -2.42 -5.70 13.28
C VAL A 83 -1.64 -5.42 12.01
N ILE A 84 -2.31 -5.21 10.88
CA ILE A 84 -1.65 -4.88 9.60
C ILE A 84 -0.87 -3.58 9.71
N TYR A 85 -1.48 -2.55 10.31
CA TYR A 85 -0.83 -1.26 10.52
C TYR A 85 0.41 -1.38 11.39
N PHE A 86 0.30 -2.07 12.53
CA PHE A 86 1.40 -2.18 13.49
C PHE A 86 2.52 -3.12 13.01
N ALA A 87 2.18 -4.25 12.38
CA ALA A 87 3.14 -5.27 11.96
C ALA A 87 3.79 -5.00 10.60
N VAL A 88 3.12 -4.26 9.70
CA VAL A 88 3.64 -3.99 8.34
C VAL A 88 3.90 -2.50 8.14
N VAL A 89 2.89 -1.64 8.28
CA VAL A 89 3.00 -0.21 7.92
C VAL A 89 4.01 0.50 8.83
N LEU A 90 3.96 0.25 10.14
CA LEU A 90 4.85 0.87 11.12
C LEU A 90 6.34 0.53 10.93
N PRO A 91 6.75 -0.75 10.79
CA PRO A 91 8.14 -1.08 10.52
C PRO A 91 8.58 -0.64 9.13
N VAL A 92 7.73 -0.76 8.10
CA VAL A 92 8.07 -0.29 6.75
C VAL A 92 8.26 1.21 6.73
N SER A 93 7.36 1.99 7.35
CA SER A 93 7.49 3.45 7.45
C SER A 93 8.71 3.86 8.26
N ARG A 94 9.00 3.18 9.39
CA ARG A 94 10.24 3.40 10.15
C ARG A 94 11.50 3.07 9.35
N LEU A 95 11.46 2.01 8.55
CA LEU A 95 12.57 1.59 7.71
C LEU A 95 12.78 2.57 6.56
N GLN A 96 11.72 2.99 5.86
CA GLN A 96 11.78 3.99 4.78
C GLN A 96 12.35 5.32 5.27
N ASN A 97 11.90 5.79 6.44
CA ASN A 97 12.43 7.01 7.05
C ASN A 97 13.92 6.90 7.44
N ARG A 98 14.40 5.68 7.74
CA ARG A 98 15.80 5.43 8.11
C ARG A 98 16.71 5.18 6.91
N PHE A 99 16.18 4.61 5.82
CA PHE A 99 16.98 4.19 4.68
C PHE A 99 16.94 5.15 3.48
N ASN A 100 15.86 5.90 3.23
CA ASN A 100 15.79 6.92 2.17
C ASN A 100 14.56 7.85 2.31
N PRO A 101 14.69 9.10 2.80
CA PRO A 101 13.55 10.02 2.90
C PRO A 101 12.99 10.56 1.55
N VAL A 102 13.43 10.04 0.38
CA VAL A 102 13.20 10.70 -0.93
C VAL A 102 12.44 9.84 -1.97
N LYS A 103 12.09 8.58 -1.71
CA LYS A 103 11.47 7.72 -2.76
C LYS A 103 9.95 7.62 -2.76
N ASP A 104 9.26 8.06 -1.72
CA ASP A 104 7.81 7.83 -1.60
C ASP A 104 6.96 9.01 -2.09
N THR A 105 7.57 10.08 -2.61
CA THR A 105 6.81 11.05 -3.41
C THR A 105 6.75 10.49 -4.83
N PRO A 106 5.57 10.34 -5.46
CA PRO A 106 5.51 10.06 -6.89
C PRO A 106 6.18 11.23 -7.61
N VAL A 107 7.47 11.08 -7.91
CA VAL A 107 8.21 12.09 -8.66
C VAL A 107 7.54 12.10 -10.03
N ALA A 108 6.80 13.16 -10.31
CA ALA A 108 6.14 13.35 -11.59
C ALA A 108 7.18 13.04 -12.67
N LYS A 109 6.90 12.03 -13.49
CA LYS A 109 7.82 11.61 -14.55
C LYS A 109 7.56 12.51 -15.74
N ALA A 110 8.57 13.25 -16.16
CA ALA A 110 8.53 14.09 -17.35
C ALA A 110 9.43 13.49 -18.43
N GLU A 111 9.06 13.69 -19.70
CA GLU A 111 9.89 13.27 -20.82
C GLU A 111 10.96 14.33 -21.07
N CYS A 112 12.21 13.89 -21.19
CA CYS A 112 13.30 14.77 -21.56
C CYS A 112 13.11 15.24 -23.02
N PRO A 113 13.10 16.55 -23.32
CA PRO A 113 12.85 17.05 -24.67
C PRO A 113 13.97 16.72 -25.68
N GLU A 114 15.16 16.34 -25.21
CA GLU A 114 16.31 16.02 -26.09
C GLU A 114 16.36 14.55 -26.49
N CYS A 115 16.16 13.65 -25.54
CA CYS A 115 16.37 12.22 -25.73
C CYS A 115 15.11 11.39 -25.52
N LEU A 116 13.99 12.03 -25.17
CA LEU A 116 12.69 11.41 -24.92
C LEU A 116 12.71 10.31 -23.84
N SER A 117 13.80 10.21 -23.05
CA SER A 117 13.85 9.30 -21.90
C SER A 117 12.96 9.84 -20.78
N THR A 118 12.31 8.93 -20.04
CA THR A 118 11.55 9.27 -18.84
C THR A 118 12.50 9.70 -17.71
N VAL A 119 12.43 10.96 -17.28
CA VAL A 119 13.26 11.53 -16.21
C VAL A 119 12.36 12.08 -15.10
N PRO A 120 12.76 12.02 -13.82
CA PRO A 120 12.03 12.71 -12.76
C PRO A 120 11.95 14.22 -13.03
N ALA A 121 10.77 14.83 -12.87
CA ALA A 121 10.53 16.26 -13.13
C ALA A 121 11.41 17.18 -12.26
N ALA A 122 11.88 16.70 -11.11
CA ALA A 122 12.82 17.43 -10.25
C ALA A 122 14.30 17.34 -10.71
N ALA A 123 14.60 16.63 -11.81
CA ALA A 123 15.97 16.48 -12.28
C ALA A 123 16.55 17.79 -12.85
N THR A 124 17.75 18.12 -12.42
CA THR A 124 18.53 19.25 -12.97
C THR A 124 19.35 18.84 -14.21
N ARG A 125 19.71 17.57 -14.31
CA ARG A 125 20.38 16.95 -15.47
C ARG A 125 19.75 15.62 -15.83
N CYS A 126 19.68 15.33 -17.13
CA CYS A 126 19.20 14.05 -17.64
C CYS A 126 20.21 12.94 -17.36
N ALA A 127 19.78 11.80 -16.82
CA ALA A 127 20.65 10.64 -16.58
C ALA A 127 21.03 9.89 -17.87
N HIS A 128 20.26 10.04 -18.95
CA HIS A 128 20.45 9.28 -20.19
C HIS A 128 21.34 10.03 -21.20
N CYS A 129 21.05 11.30 -21.43
CA CYS A 129 21.77 12.12 -22.41
C CYS A 129 22.61 13.25 -21.80
N THR A 130 22.72 13.32 -20.47
CA THR A 130 23.52 14.31 -19.71
C THR A 130 23.19 15.79 -19.95
N SER A 131 22.17 16.10 -20.75
CA SER A 131 21.68 17.46 -21.00
C SER A 131 21.18 18.13 -19.72
N GLU A 132 21.34 19.45 -19.65
CA GLU A 132 20.78 20.27 -18.58
C GLU A 132 19.28 20.46 -18.81
N LEU A 133 18.48 20.13 -17.79
CA LEU A 133 17.03 20.25 -17.82
C LEU A 133 16.54 21.50 -17.08
N ALA A 134 17.42 22.17 -16.34
CA ALA A 134 17.07 23.33 -15.54
C ALA A 134 16.54 24.49 -16.41
N GLY A 135 15.34 24.99 -16.09
CA GLY A 135 14.68 26.08 -16.81
C GLY A 135 13.88 25.70 -18.05
N ARG A 136 13.74 24.40 -18.36
CA ARG A 136 12.88 23.91 -19.45
C ARG A 136 11.42 23.74 -18.99
N PRO A 137 10.42 23.78 -19.90
CA PRO A 137 9.02 23.56 -19.54
C PRO A 137 8.84 22.22 -18.82
N GLY A 138 8.34 22.24 -17.58
CA GLY A 138 8.15 21.03 -16.76
C GLY A 138 9.32 20.64 -15.85
N PHE A 139 10.41 21.43 -15.80
CA PHE A 139 11.58 21.18 -14.95
C PHE A 139 11.91 22.40 -14.06
N PRO A 140 12.56 22.20 -12.89
CA PRO A 140 12.87 23.30 -11.97
C PRO A 140 13.75 24.36 -12.61
N THR A 141 13.42 25.63 -12.41
CA THR A 141 14.28 26.76 -12.76
C THR A 141 15.53 26.76 -11.87
N GLN A 142 16.69 27.14 -12.41
CA GLN A 142 18.01 27.03 -11.76
C GLN A 142 18.09 27.57 -10.32
N ALA A 143 17.21 28.50 -9.92
CA ALA A 143 17.10 29.01 -8.56
C ALA A 143 16.80 27.94 -7.49
N THR A 144 16.06 26.88 -7.82
CA THR A 144 15.73 25.78 -6.89
C THR A 144 16.78 24.65 -6.85
N ALA A 145 17.71 24.62 -7.81
CA ALA A 145 18.78 23.62 -7.86
C ALA A 145 19.91 23.90 -6.86
N ALA A 146 20.19 25.19 -6.59
CA ALA A 146 21.24 25.62 -5.69
C ALA A 146 20.94 25.33 -4.21
N THR A 147 19.66 25.36 -3.81
CA THR A 147 19.24 25.10 -2.42
C THR A 147 19.11 23.61 -2.09
N ALA A 148 18.83 22.74 -3.08
CA ALA A 148 18.76 21.29 -2.88
C ALA A 148 20.14 20.64 -2.67
N GLY A 149 21.20 21.19 -3.25
CA GLY A 149 22.58 20.72 -3.04
C GLY A 149 23.19 21.10 -1.70
N ALA A 150 22.67 22.14 -1.04
CA ALA A 150 23.17 22.63 0.25
C ALA A 150 22.59 21.88 1.46
N ALA A 151 21.41 21.25 1.33
CA ALA A 151 20.76 20.48 2.40
C ALA A 151 21.20 19.01 2.46
N ALA A 152 22.02 18.55 1.51
CA ALA A 152 22.51 17.17 1.40
C ALA A 152 23.97 17.00 1.86
N ARG A 153 24.55 18.00 2.55
CA ARG A 153 25.85 17.92 3.21
C ARG A 153 25.72 18.12 4.70
#